data_AF-A0A7U3UTD4-F1
#
_entry.id   AF-A0A7U3UTD4-F1
#
_cell.length_a   1.000
_cell.length_b   1.000
_cell.length_c   1.000
_cell.angle_alpha   90.00
_cell.angle_beta   90.00
_cell.angle_gamma   90.00
#
_symmetry.space_group_name_H-M   'P 1'
#
loop_
_entity.id
_entity.type
_entity.pdbx_description
1 polymer ?
#
loop_
_entity_poly.entity_id
_entity_poly.type
_entity_poly.pdbx_seq_one_letter_code
_entity_poly.pdbx_strand_id
1 'polypeptide(L)'
;MNVFTRAQRFICGCRTVVPVHLVTVALGMANAIEPAWDGLVYVAEDAATLLVCTLQAHRGPVHHGVVLNLRGPDAGAVWAAWRDGIEPCLALLLPDCPVTTADGDEACSEFVGHPGVHSWELADPALPPALLAAFAPLLAQQDRPLDGRVLDAATRFHRPTTNRNPAR
;
A
#
# COMPACT_ATOMS: atom_id res chain seq x y z
N MET A 1 -19.04 38.62 -3.10
CA MET A 1 -19.71 37.31 -2.93
C MET A 1 -18.62 36.28 -2.70
N ASN A 2 -18.41 35.84 -1.46
CA ASN A 2 -17.42 34.80 -1.15
C ASN A 2 -18.01 33.45 -1.56
N VAL A 3 -17.39 32.81 -2.55
CA VAL A 3 -17.67 31.42 -2.90
C VAL A 3 -17.15 30.57 -1.75
N PHE A 4 -18.03 29.82 -1.09
CA PHE A 4 -17.63 28.80 -0.14
C PHE A 4 -16.79 27.76 -0.90
N THR A 5 -15.47 27.83 -0.79
CA THR A 5 -14.61 26.67 -1.00
C THR A 5 -15.13 25.57 -0.08
N ARG A 6 -15.45 24.38 -0.61
CA ARG A 6 -15.69 23.18 0.20
C ARG A 6 -14.60 23.14 1.26
N ALA A 7 -14.96 23.15 2.55
CA ALA A 7 -13.99 22.99 3.62
C ALA A 7 -13.22 21.70 3.34
N GLN A 8 -11.94 21.84 3.02
CA GLN A 8 -11.07 20.74 2.62
C GLN A 8 -11.09 19.67 3.73
N ARG A 9 -11.33 18.41 3.35
CA ARG A 9 -11.32 17.29 4.28
C ARG A 9 -9.90 16.76 4.36
N PHE A 10 -9.40 16.58 5.57
CA PHE A 10 -8.00 16.20 5.79
C PHE A 10 -7.90 14.73 6.19
N ILE A 11 -6.78 14.12 5.85
CA ILE A 11 -6.34 12.84 6.42
C ILE A 11 -6.11 13.00 7.93
N CYS A 12 -6.40 11.96 8.71
CA CYS A 12 -6.15 11.91 10.15
C CYS A 12 -4.66 12.09 10.48
N GLY A 13 -3.80 11.31 9.82
CA GLY A 13 -2.35 11.46 9.87
C GLY A 13 -1.69 10.98 11.18
N CYS A 14 -2.44 10.38 12.12
CA CYS A 14 -1.86 9.81 13.34
C CYS A 14 -0.83 8.73 12.97
N ARG A 15 0.34 8.73 13.64
CA ARG A 15 1.47 7.85 13.32
C ARG A 15 1.89 7.00 14.50
N THR A 16 2.37 5.80 14.21
CA THR A 16 3.01 4.92 15.19
C THR A 16 3.92 3.92 14.49
N VAL A 17 4.88 3.36 15.21
CA VAL A 17 5.75 2.29 14.68
C VAL A 17 4.99 0.98 14.60
N VAL A 18 5.34 0.13 13.63
CA VAL A 18 4.80 -1.23 13.56
C VAL A 18 5.58 -2.13 14.52
N PRO A 19 4.91 -2.74 15.52
CA PRO A 19 5.58 -3.66 16.43
C PRO A 19 5.99 -4.96 15.73
N VAL A 20 7.12 -5.56 16.14
CA VAL A 20 7.63 -6.82 15.57
C VAL A 20 6.59 -7.95 15.62
N HIS A 21 5.83 -8.04 16.70
CA HIS A 21 4.79 -9.06 16.82
C HIS A 21 3.68 -8.87 15.77
N LEU A 22 3.33 -7.62 15.44
CA LEU A 22 2.32 -7.32 14.44
C LEU A 22 2.81 -7.65 13.03
N VAL A 23 4.10 -7.41 12.73
CA VAL A 23 4.72 -7.88 11.47
C VAL A 23 4.60 -9.40 11.37
N THR A 24 4.93 -10.13 12.43
CA THR A 24 4.87 -11.60 12.43
C THR A 24 3.44 -12.10 12.18
N VAL A 25 2.45 -11.50 12.83
CA VAL A 25 1.03 -11.84 12.62
C VAL A 25 0.59 -11.52 11.19
N ALA A 26 0.95 -10.34 10.67
CA ALA A 26 0.58 -9.93 9.32
C ALA A 26 1.16 -10.84 8.24
N LEU A 27 2.44 -11.22 8.36
CA LEU A 27 3.06 -12.18 7.46
C LEU A 27 2.42 -13.57 7.56
N GLY A 28 2.06 -14.00 8.76
CA GLY A 28 1.34 -15.25 8.98
C GLY A 28 -0.03 -15.26 8.28
N MET A 29 -0.78 -14.14 8.39
CA MET A 29 -2.05 -13.98 7.68
C MET A 29 -1.85 -13.98 6.17
N ALA A 30 -0.92 -13.16 5.66
CA ALA A 30 -0.68 -12.99 4.23
C ALA A 30 -0.23 -14.28 3.54
N ASN A 31 0.66 -15.05 4.18
CA ASN A 31 1.17 -16.31 3.65
C ASN A 31 0.22 -17.50 3.84
N ALA A 32 -0.84 -17.37 4.65
CA ALA A 32 -1.86 -18.41 4.83
C ALA A 32 -2.94 -18.38 3.73
N ILE A 33 -3.08 -17.24 3.05
CA ILE A 33 -3.92 -17.11 1.86
C ILE A 33 -3.10 -17.73 0.70
N GLU A 34 -3.72 -18.61 -0.10
CA GLU A 34 -3.12 -19.40 -1.20
C GLU A 34 -2.05 -18.64 -2.02
N PRO A 35 -1.04 -19.34 -2.60
CA PRO A 35 0.28 -18.77 -2.86
C PRO A 35 0.17 -17.44 -3.59
N ALA A 36 0.85 -16.43 -3.04
CA ALA A 36 0.85 -15.06 -3.56
C ALA A 36 0.94 -15.07 -5.08
N TRP A 37 0.31 -14.11 -5.73
CA TRP A 37 0.14 -14.03 -7.18
C TRP A 37 1.46 -14.05 -7.98
N ASP A 38 2.16 -15.19 -8.04
CA ASP A 38 3.52 -15.43 -8.59
C ASP A 38 4.30 -16.55 -7.87
N GLY A 39 3.81 -17.08 -6.74
CA GLY A 39 4.50 -18.07 -5.91
C GLY A 39 5.51 -17.46 -4.93
N LEU A 40 5.51 -16.13 -4.75
CA LEU A 40 6.36 -15.47 -3.78
C LEU A 40 5.78 -15.54 -2.36
N VAL A 41 6.67 -15.60 -1.37
CA VAL A 41 6.30 -15.54 0.05
C VAL A 41 6.48 -14.11 0.52
N TYR A 42 5.61 -13.61 1.40
CA TYR A 42 5.82 -12.32 2.04
C TYR A 42 6.92 -12.42 3.09
N VAL A 43 7.81 -11.43 3.08
CA VAL A 43 8.91 -11.27 4.03
C VAL A 43 8.77 -9.98 4.84
N ALA A 44 9.57 -9.81 5.88
CA ALA A 44 9.46 -8.65 6.77
C ALA A 44 9.62 -7.31 6.04
N GLU A 45 10.38 -7.29 4.95
CA GLU A 45 10.60 -6.13 4.09
C GLU A 45 9.35 -5.72 3.28
N ASP A 46 8.38 -6.62 3.11
CA ASP A 46 7.09 -6.30 2.49
C ASP A 46 6.16 -5.56 3.47
N ALA A 47 6.43 -5.63 4.78
CA ALA A 47 5.64 -4.95 5.80
C ALA A 47 6.11 -3.52 6.03
N ALA A 48 5.16 -2.63 6.30
CA ALA A 48 5.44 -1.28 6.74
C ALA A 48 6.22 -1.29 8.06
N THR A 49 7.09 -0.30 8.23
CA THR A 49 7.79 -0.03 9.50
C THR A 49 7.10 1.08 10.32
N LEU A 50 6.27 1.89 9.65
CA LEU A 50 5.50 3.00 10.20
C LEU A 50 4.06 2.90 9.72
N LEU A 51 3.11 3.02 10.65
CA LEU A 51 1.69 3.20 10.34
C LEU A 51 1.35 4.68 10.30
N VAL A 52 0.53 5.04 9.32
CA VAL A 52 -0.10 6.36 9.22
C VAL A 52 -1.59 6.15 9.04
N CYS A 53 -2.41 6.84 9.81
CA CYS A 53 -3.86 6.82 9.64
C CYS A 53 -4.27 7.63 8.41
N THR A 54 -4.67 6.96 7.34
CA THR A 54 -5.06 7.56 6.05
C THR A 54 -6.54 7.91 5.95
N LEU A 55 -7.35 7.45 6.91
CA LEU A 55 -8.77 7.80 7.02
C LEU A 55 -8.98 9.31 7.19
N GLN A 56 -10.18 9.79 6.83
CA GLN A 56 -10.59 11.16 7.10
C GLN A 56 -10.41 11.50 8.58
N ALA A 57 -9.89 12.69 8.88
CA ALA A 57 -9.81 13.24 10.23
C ALA A 57 -11.12 13.03 10.99
N HIS A 58 -11.05 12.21 12.03
CA HIS A 58 -12.22 11.68 12.72
C HIS A 58 -12.18 11.97 14.21
N ARG A 59 -13.37 12.08 14.80
CA ARG A 59 -13.55 12.11 16.25
C ARG A 59 -13.72 10.67 16.74
N GLY A 60 -12.79 10.20 17.54
CA GLY A 60 -12.82 8.83 18.06
C GLY A 60 -11.40 8.33 18.32
N PRO A 61 -11.24 7.33 19.19
CA PRO A 61 -9.92 6.94 19.64
C PRO A 61 -9.22 5.95 18.71
N VAL A 62 -9.90 5.42 17.67
CA VAL A 62 -9.36 4.31 16.86
C VAL A 62 -8.85 4.82 15.52
N HIS A 63 -7.60 4.50 15.24
CA HIS A 63 -6.88 4.75 13.99
C HIS A 63 -6.67 3.44 13.24
N HIS A 64 -6.52 3.52 11.92
CA HIS A 64 -6.26 2.37 11.05
C HIS A 64 -5.12 2.66 10.11
N GLY A 65 -4.36 1.66 9.71
CA GLY A 65 -3.24 1.85 8.78
C GLY A 65 -2.78 0.52 8.20
N VAL A 66 -2.31 0.56 6.98
CA VAL A 66 -1.87 -0.65 6.26
C VAL A 66 -0.54 -1.13 6.82
N VAL A 67 -0.50 -2.40 7.24
CA VAL A 67 0.74 -3.09 7.59
C VAL A 67 1.36 -3.70 6.34
N LEU A 68 0.55 -4.33 5.49
CA LEU A 68 1.03 -5.07 4.32
C LEU A 68 -0.07 -5.11 3.24
N ASN A 69 0.25 -4.69 2.02
CA ASN A 69 -0.63 -4.83 0.86
C ASN A 69 -0.52 -6.24 0.28
N LEU A 70 -1.66 -6.87 0.00
CA LEU A 70 -1.64 -8.17 -0.63
C LEU A 70 -1.45 -8.04 -2.14
N ARG A 71 -0.59 -8.90 -2.68
CA ARG A 71 -0.40 -9.19 -4.09
C ARG A 71 -1.67 -9.83 -4.63
N GLY A 72 -2.57 -8.99 -5.08
CA GLY A 72 -3.32 -9.27 -6.27
C GLY A 72 -4.54 -8.43 -6.53
N PRO A 73 -5.31 -8.75 -7.59
CA PRO A 73 -6.37 -7.87 -8.00
C PRO A 73 -7.44 -7.99 -6.92
N ASP A 74 -7.76 -6.87 -6.28
CA ASP A 74 -8.74 -6.83 -5.19
C ASP A 74 -8.37 -7.76 -4.01
N ALA A 75 -7.08 -8.05 -3.83
CA ALA A 75 -6.60 -8.96 -2.79
C ALA A 75 -6.72 -8.36 -1.38
N GLY A 76 -6.90 -7.03 -1.26
CA GLY A 76 -6.97 -6.34 0.01
C GLY A 76 -5.61 -6.14 0.65
N ALA A 77 -5.65 -5.93 1.95
CA ALA A 77 -4.46 -5.71 2.76
C ALA A 77 -4.63 -6.24 4.18
N VAL A 78 -3.50 -6.42 4.86
CA VAL A 78 -3.47 -6.55 6.31
C VAL A 78 -3.39 -5.16 6.92
N TRP A 79 -4.42 -4.79 7.65
CA TRP A 79 -4.57 -3.53 8.35
C TRP A 79 -4.27 -3.70 9.83
N ALA A 80 -3.73 -2.65 10.43
CA ALA A 80 -3.67 -2.47 11.87
C ALA A 80 -4.79 -1.55 12.35
N ALA A 81 -5.24 -1.77 13.58
CA ALA A 81 -6.04 -0.78 14.31
C ALA A 81 -5.39 -0.48 15.66
N TRP A 82 -5.33 0.80 16.06
CA TRP A 82 -4.74 1.22 17.32
C TRP A 82 -5.46 2.41 17.93
N ARG A 83 -5.14 2.72 19.19
CA ARG A 83 -5.62 3.92 19.89
C ARG A 83 -4.48 4.85 20.24
N ASP A 84 -4.78 6.13 20.44
CA ASP A 84 -3.78 7.10 20.89
C ASP A 84 -3.04 6.61 22.14
N GLY A 85 -1.71 6.62 22.07
CA GLY A 85 -0.84 6.17 23.17
C GLY A 85 -0.83 4.66 23.42
N ILE A 86 -1.56 3.87 22.63
CA ILE A 86 -1.59 2.40 22.71
C ILE A 86 -0.86 1.82 21.50
N GLU A 87 0.08 0.92 21.77
CA GLU A 87 0.81 0.21 20.73
C GLU A 87 -0.16 -0.64 19.87
N PRO A 88 -0.03 -0.63 18.53
CA PRO A 88 -0.86 -1.45 17.65
C PRO A 88 -0.73 -2.95 17.95
N CYS A 89 -1.83 -3.61 18.31
CA CYS A 89 -1.83 -5.03 18.64
C CYS A 89 -2.87 -5.87 17.88
N LEU A 90 -3.68 -5.22 17.04
CA LEU A 90 -4.72 -5.87 16.23
C LEU A 90 -4.34 -5.82 14.75
N ALA A 91 -4.29 -6.99 14.11
CA ALA A 91 -4.19 -7.14 12.66
C ALA A 91 -5.51 -7.65 12.09
N LEU A 92 -5.95 -7.07 10.98
CA LEU A 92 -7.20 -7.38 10.29
C LEU A 92 -6.91 -7.59 8.80
N LEU A 93 -7.33 -8.73 8.27
CA LEU A 93 -7.33 -8.94 6.82
C LEU A 93 -8.62 -8.33 6.25
N LEU A 94 -8.50 -7.24 5.48
CA LEU A 94 -9.66 -6.51 4.96
C LEU A 94 -9.55 -6.37 3.42
N PRO A 95 -10.65 -6.62 2.68
CA PRO A 95 -10.72 -6.32 1.24
C PRO A 95 -10.61 -4.83 0.96
N ASP A 96 -10.17 -4.50 -0.26
CA ASP A 96 -10.15 -3.13 -0.76
C ASP A 96 -11.57 -2.58 -0.94
N CYS A 97 -11.71 -1.26 -0.80
CA CYS A 97 -12.96 -0.57 -1.12
C CYS A 97 -13.21 -0.64 -2.63
N PRO A 98 -14.38 -1.14 -3.09
CA PRO A 98 -14.63 -1.35 -4.51
C PRO A 98 -14.98 -0.06 -5.26
N VAL A 99 -14.96 1.09 -4.59
CA VAL A 99 -15.38 2.37 -5.17
C VAL A 99 -14.20 3.00 -5.91
N THR A 100 -14.48 3.42 -7.13
CA THR A 100 -13.59 4.23 -7.97
C THR A 100 -14.21 5.60 -8.23
N THR A 101 -13.41 6.53 -8.73
CA THR A 101 -13.93 7.78 -9.31
C THR A 101 -14.88 7.50 -10.47
N ALA A 102 -15.70 8.50 -10.83
CA ALA A 102 -16.75 8.34 -11.84
C ALA A 102 -16.22 8.03 -13.25
N ASP A 103 -15.00 8.47 -13.54
CA ASP A 103 -14.24 8.14 -14.75
C ASP A 103 -13.49 6.81 -14.65
N GLY A 104 -13.35 6.24 -13.45
CA GLY A 104 -12.66 4.98 -13.18
C GLY A 104 -11.14 5.10 -13.10
N ASP A 105 -10.60 6.32 -13.12
CA ASP A 105 -9.16 6.57 -13.17
C ASP A 105 -8.46 6.36 -11.81
N GLU A 106 -9.18 6.52 -10.70
CA GLU A 106 -8.63 6.38 -9.34
C GLU A 106 -9.50 5.46 -8.47
N ALA A 107 -8.87 4.46 -7.84
CA ALA A 107 -9.48 3.54 -6.90
C ALA A 107 -9.25 3.97 -5.45
N CYS A 108 -10.16 3.61 -4.54
CA CYS A 108 -10.08 4.04 -3.15
C CYS A 108 -9.00 3.20 -2.46
N SER A 109 -8.04 3.85 -1.81
CA SER A 109 -6.91 3.16 -1.14
C SER A 109 -7.26 2.62 0.25
N GLU A 110 -8.54 2.65 0.63
CA GLU A 110 -9.01 2.25 1.95
C GLU A 110 -9.75 0.90 1.90
N PHE A 111 -9.93 0.25 3.04
CA PHE A 111 -10.66 -1.01 3.14
C PHE A 111 -12.18 -0.85 2.93
N VAL A 112 -12.86 -1.92 2.54
CA VAL A 112 -14.32 -1.93 2.36
C VAL A 112 -15.06 -1.49 3.63
N GLY A 113 -15.95 -0.51 3.49
CA GLY A 113 -16.73 0.03 4.62
C GLY A 113 -15.95 0.95 5.55
N HIS A 114 -14.79 1.47 5.12
CA HIS A 114 -14.05 2.48 5.84
C HIS A 114 -14.93 3.71 6.18
N PRO A 115 -14.70 4.36 7.34
CA PRO A 115 -15.41 5.58 7.67
C PRO A 115 -14.87 6.77 6.88
N GLY A 116 -15.70 7.82 6.76
CA GLY A 116 -15.31 9.05 6.08
C GLY A 116 -15.51 8.98 4.57
N VAL A 117 -14.83 9.88 3.86
CA VAL A 117 -14.82 9.90 2.38
C VAL A 117 -13.72 9.05 1.78
N HIS A 118 -13.83 8.80 0.49
CA HIS A 118 -12.83 8.06 -0.28
C HIS A 118 -11.50 8.81 -0.35
N SER A 119 -10.41 8.08 -0.53
CA SER A 119 -9.03 8.59 -0.43
C SER A 119 -8.77 9.81 -1.33
N TRP A 120 -9.30 9.81 -2.56
CA TRP A 120 -9.16 10.90 -3.52
C TRP A 120 -9.88 12.20 -3.11
N GLU A 121 -10.81 12.14 -2.15
CA GLU A 121 -11.50 13.32 -1.62
C GLU A 121 -10.78 13.95 -0.42
N LEU A 122 -9.67 13.34 0.02
CA LEU A 122 -8.90 13.78 1.17
C LEU A 122 -7.63 14.51 0.75
N ALA A 123 -7.25 15.49 1.56
CA ALA A 123 -5.97 16.17 1.45
C ALA A 123 -5.04 15.74 2.58
N ASP A 124 -3.80 15.40 2.23
CA ASP A 124 -2.74 15.26 3.21
C ASP A 124 -2.19 16.65 3.59
N PRO A 125 -2.32 17.10 4.86
CA PRO A 125 -1.72 18.35 5.29
C PRO A 125 -0.19 18.28 5.43
N ALA A 126 0.45 17.11 5.29
CA ALA A 126 1.84 16.86 5.68
C ALA A 126 2.92 17.52 4.79
N LEU A 127 2.58 18.24 3.72
CA LEU A 127 3.53 19.11 3.04
C LEU A 127 3.04 20.56 3.12
N PRO A 128 3.71 21.41 3.94
CA PRO A 128 3.57 22.86 3.81
C PRO A 128 3.77 23.24 2.33
N PRO A 129 3.02 24.21 1.78
CA PRO A 129 3.13 24.59 0.37
C PRO A 129 4.57 24.89 -0.07
N ALA A 130 5.41 25.40 0.85
CA ALA A 130 6.83 25.62 0.63
C ALA A 130 7.66 24.34 0.42
N LEU A 131 7.34 23.26 1.13
CA LEU A 131 8.01 21.96 0.96
C LEU A 131 7.48 21.23 -0.28
N LEU A 132 6.18 21.34 -0.59
CA LEU A 132 5.64 20.80 -1.85
C LEU A 132 6.31 21.46 -3.06
N ALA A 133 6.50 22.78 -3.04
CA ALA A 133 7.23 23.51 -4.08
C ALA A 133 8.71 23.10 -4.16
N ALA A 134 9.34 22.79 -3.03
CA ALA A 134 10.73 22.34 -2.98
C ALA A 134 10.92 20.92 -3.55
N PHE A 135 9.92 20.04 -3.41
CA PHE A 135 9.95 18.66 -3.93
C PHE A 135 9.30 18.49 -5.30
N ALA A 136 8.57 19.49 -5.81
CA ALA A 136 7.95 19.46 -7.14
C ALA A 136 8.91 19.06 -8.28
N PRO A 137 10.18 19.52 -8.32
CA PRO A 137 11.13 19.09 -9.35
C PRO A 137 11.53 17.61 -9.25
N LEU A 138 11.44 17.01 -8.06
CA LEU A 138 11.79 15.60 -7.79
C LEU A 138 10.61 14.68 -8.12
N LEU A 139 9.39 15.09 -7.77
CA LEU A 139 8.16 14.38 -8.13
C LEU A 139 7.96 14.37 -9.66
N ALA A 140 8.23 15.48 -10.34
CA ALA A 140 8.21 15.55 -11.80
C ALA A 140 9.25 14.65 -12.51
N GLN A 141 10.26 14.15 -11.78
CA GLN A 141 11.22 13.18 -12.31
C GLN A 141 10.76 11.73 -12.15
N GLN A 142 9.84 11.45 -11.22
CA GLN A 142 9.27 10.10 -11.04
C GLN A 142 8.25 9.73 -12.12
N ASP A 143 7.59 10.73 -12.72
CA ASP A 143 6.67 10.56 -13.87
C ASP A 143 7.37 10.58 -15.24
N ARG A 144 8.70 10.69 -15.28
CA ARG A 144 9.41 10.51 -16.55
C ARG A 144 9.28 9.04 -16.94
N PRO A 145 8.75 8.70 -18.13
CA PRO A 145 8.76 7.33 -18.58
C PRO A 145 10.20 6.81 -18.48
N LEU A 146 10.36 5.58 -18.00
CA LEU A 146 11.64 4.88 -18.08
C LEU A 146 12.06 4.91 -19.55
N ASP A 147 12.99 5.80 -19.91
CA ASP A 147 13.53 5.87 -21.27
C ASP A 147 13.98 4.46 -21.64
N GLY A 148 13.31 3.91 -22.66
CA GLY A 148 13.31 2.49 -23.00
C GLY A 148 14.70 1.92 -23.25
N ARG A 149 15.35 1.45 -22.19
CA ARG A 149 16.43 0.48 -22.27
C ARG A 149 15.93 -0.81 -21.64
N VAL A 150 15.09 -1.50 -22.42
CA VAL A 150 15.01 -2.96 -22.36
C VAL A 150 16.43 -3.47 -22.60
N LEU A 151 17.12 -3.87 -21.54
CA LEU A 151 18.26 -4.76 -21.70
C LEU A 151 17.66 -6.10 -22.12
N ASP A 152 17.79 -6.44 -23.40
CA ASP A 152 17.47 -7.76 -23.92
C ASP A 152 18.16 -8.82 -23.05
N ALA A 153 17.39 -9.44 -22.16
CA ALA A 153 17.78 -10.63 -21.43
C ALA A 153 17.64 -11.85 -22.36
N ALA A 154 18.31 -11.80 -23.51
CA ALA A 154 18.34 -12.87 -24.49
C ALA A 154 19.78 -13.30 -24.76
N THR A 155 20.59 -13.59 -23.73
CA THR A 155 21.74 -14.50 -23.91
C THR A 155 22.14 -15.17 -22.60
N ARG A 156 22.06 -16.51 -22.61
CA ARG A 156 22.70 -17.52 -21.73
C ARG A 156 21.73 -18.38 -20.92
N PHE A 157 21.07 -19.30 -21.62
CA PHE A 157 20.92 -20.67 -21.13
C PHE A 157 21.29 -21.63 -22.26
N HIS A 158 22.61 -21.78 -22.51
CA HIS A 158 23.09 -22.97 -23.20
C HIS A 158 23.14 -24.08 -22.17
N ARG A 159 22.07 -24.87 -22.12
CA ARG A 159 21.98 -26.08 -21.30
C ARG A 159 22.73 -27.20 -22.05
N PRO A 160 23.81 -27.78 -21.52
CA PRO A 160 24.38 -28.99 -22.11
C PRO A 160 23.36 -30.11 -21.89
N THR A 161 22.73 -30.60 -22.95
CA THR A 161 21.98 -31.85 -22.89
C THR A 161 22.97 -32.99 -22.70
N THR A 162 23.06 -33.52 -21.48
CA THR A 162 23.61 -34.86 -21.25
C THR A 162 22.65 -35.87 -21.85
N ASN A 163 22.95 -36.39 -23.03
CA ASN A 163 22.30 -37.60 -23.52
C ASN A 163 23.07 -38.81 -22.95
N ARG A 164 22.56 -39.34 -21.85
CA ARG A 164 22.67 -40.78 -21.54
C ARG A 164 21.33 -41.39 -21.89
N ASN A 165 21.32 -42.35 -22.82
CA ASN A 165 20.41 -43.49 -22.76
C ASN A 165 21.02 -44.70 -23.49
N PRO A 166 20.53 -45.93 -23.30
CA PRO A 166 21.37 -47.09 -23.07
C PRO A 166 21.28 -48.10 -24.23
N ALA A 167 22.18 -49.08 -24.18
CA ALA A 167 22.10 -50.44 -24.70
C ALA A 167 21.26 -50.73 -25.97
N ARG A 168 21.97 -51.15 -27.02
CA ARG A 168 21.81 -52.49 -27.61
C ARG A 168 23.11 -52.95 -28.23
#